data_AF-A0ABD2QL48-F1
#
_entry.id   AF-A0ABD2QL48-F1
#
_cell.length_a   1.000
_cell.length_b   1.000
_cell.length_c   1.000
_cell.angle_alpha   90.00
_cell.angle_beta   90.00
_cell.angle_gamma   90.00
#
_symmetry.space_group_name_H-M   'P 1'
#
loop_
_entity.id
_entity.type
_entity.pdbx_description
1 polymer ?
#
loop_
_entity_poly.entity_id
_entity_poly.type
_entity_poly.pdbx_seq_one_letter_code
_entity_poly.pdbx_strand_id
1 'polypeptide(L)'
;RLMCARNKMHLNLFFALMLRASSNIFLDSIFSDIKHVIVTRVMVTIWIFGIQSTYTWVFIEALFLHNTVIVHTMSDRKISVLAYILLGW
;
A
#
# COMPACT_ATOMS: atom_id res chain seq x y z
N ARG A 1 21.33 7.77 8.68
CA ARG A 1 21.44 6.31 8.91
C ARG A 1 20.04 5.72 9.25
N LEU A 2 19.03 5.90 8.39
CA LEU A 2 17.64 5.38 8.59
C LEU A 2 17.10 4.56 7.40
N MET A 3 17.84 4.45 6.29
CA MET A 3 17.42 3.76 5.07
C MET A 3 17.71 2.25 5.14
N CYS A 4 17.08 1.56 6.10
CA CYS A 4 17.06 0.10 6.15
C CYS A 4 15.92 -0.46 5.28
N ALA A 5 16.04 -1.71 4.81
CA ALA A 5 15.00 -2.38 4.01
C ALA A 5 13.64 -2.40 4.71
N ARG A 6 13.63 -2.66 6.03
CA ARG A 6 12.44 -2.55 6.88
C ARG A 6 11.80 -1.16 6.83
N ASN A 7 12.61 -0.09 6.91
CA ASN A 7 12.11 1.28 6.89
C ASN A 7 11.52 1.66 5.53
N LYS A 8 12.01 1.06 4.43
CA LYS A 8 11.43 1.24 3.09
C LYS A 8 10.04 0.59 2.96
N MET A 9 9.84 -0.59 3.57
CA MET A 9 8.53 -1.24 3.57
C MET A 9 7.51 -0.45 4.40
N HIS A 10 7.88 0.00 5.60
CA HIS A 10 7.01 0.85 6.41
C HIS A 10 6.66 2.17 5.70
N LEU A 11 7.60 2.78 4.97
CA LEU A 11 7.31 4.00 4.20
C LEU A 11 6.20 3.79 3.16
N ASN A 12 6.22 2.65 2.46
CA ASN A 12 5.18 2.32 1.49
C ASN A 12 3.83 2.03 2.16
N LEU A 13 3.84 1.38 3.33
CA LEU A 13 2.63 1.21 4.15
C LEU A 13 2.05 2.56 4.60
N PHE A 14 2.89 3.49 5.05
CA PHE A 14 2.44 4.85 5.37
C PHE A 14 1.87 5.55 4.14
N PHE A 15 2.48 5.38 2.97
CA PHE A 15 1.97 5.97 1.74
C PHE A 15 0.61 5.39 1.34
N ALA A 16 0.40 4.08 1.48
CA ALA A 16 -0.90 3.44 1.25
C ALA A 16 -1.99 3.94 2.23
N LEU A 17 -1.63 4.13 3.51
CA LEU A 17 -2.54 4.73 4.51
C LEU A 17 -2.91 6.17 4.15
N MET A 18 -1.96 6.98 3.70
CA MET A 18 -2.20 8.36 3.26
C MET A 18 -3.06 8.40 1.99
N LEU A 19 -2.86 7.48 1.05
CA LEU A 19 -3.70 7.34 -0.14
C LEU A 19 -5.14 6.95 0.24
N ARG A 20 -5.31 6.02 1.18
CA ARG A 20 -6.63 5.64 1.71
C ARG A 20 -7.33 6.81 2.41
N ALA A 21 -6.62 7.54 3.26
CA ALA A 21 -7.19 8.69 3.98
C ALA A 21 -7.60 9.81 3.02
N SER A 22 -6.72 10.16 2.07
CA SER A 22 -7.01 11.19 1.07
C SER A 22 -8.18 10.80 0.18
N SER A 23 -8.17 9.60 -0.41
CA SER A 23 -9.28 9.13 -1.26
C SER A 23 -10.63 9.12 -0.53
N ASN A 24 -10.67 8.82 0.77
CA ASN A 24 -11.89 8.86 1.55
C ASN A 24 -12.44 10.29 1.72
N ILE A 25 -11.57 11.27 1.98
CA ILE A 25 -11.94 12.69 2.08
C ILE A 25 -12.47 13.20 0.73
N PHE A 26 -11.82 12.82 -0.37
CA PHE A 26 -12.26 13.18 -1.73
C PHE A 26 -13.60 12.53 -2.08
N LEU A 27 -13.81 11.27 -1.71
CA LEU A 27 -15.06 10.56 -1.96
C LEU A 27 -16.25 11.24 -1.25
N ASP A 28 -16.05 11.62 0.02
CA ASP A 28 -17.07 12.31 0.82
C ASP A 28 -17.44 13.68 0.21
N SER A 29 -16.43 14.42 -0.26
CA SER A 29 -16.65 15.68 -0.97
C SER A 29 -17.45 15.50 -2.26
N ILE A 30 -17.19 14.45 -3.04
CA ILE A 30 -17.85 14.19 -4.33
C ILE A 30 -19.24 13.58 -4.16
N PHE A 31 -19.50 12.84 -3.09
CA PHE A 31 -20.84 12.32 -2.82
C PHE A 31 -21.88 13.44 -2.69
N SER A 32 -21.46 14.65 -2.32
CA SER A 32 -22.31 15.84 -2.29
C SER A 32 -22.67 16.40 -3.68
N ASP A 33 -21.90 16.09 -4.73
CA ASP A 33 -22.04 16.66 -6.08
C ASP A 33 -22.24 15.55 -7.14
N ILE A 34 -23.41 14.91 -7.09
CA ILE A 34 -23.81 13.74 -7.90
C ILE A 34 -24.14 14.14 -9.35
N LYS A 35 -23.29 14.93 -10.01
CA LYS A 35 -23.52 15.38 -11.40
C LYS A 35 -22.59 14.74 -12.41
N HIS A 36 -21.43 14.22 -11.98
CA HIS A 36 -20.41 13.66 -12.88
C HIS A 36 -20.16 12.16 -12.64
N VAL A 37 -20.99 11.30 -13.26
CA VAL A 37 -20.94 9.83 -13.12
C VAL A 37 -19.54 9.25 -13.38
N ILE A 38 -18.82 9.76 -14.38
CA ILE A 38 -17.47 9.29 -14.73
C ILE A 38 -16.48 9.60 -13.61
N VAL A 39 -16.53 10.82 -13.06
CA VAL A 39 -15.67 11.26 -11.96
C VAL A 39 -15.93 10.42 -10.71
N THR A 40 -17.20 10.19 -10.36
CA THR A 40 -17.57 9.33 -9.24
C THR A 40 -17.04 7.90 -9.40
N ARG A 41 -17.15 7.30 -10.59
CA ARG A 41 -16.63 5.94 -10.85
C ARG A 41 -15.11 5.87 -10.70
N VAL A 42 -14.38 6.85 -11.24
CA VAL A 42 -12.92 6.91 -11.11
C VAL A 42 -12.51 7.06 -9.65
N MET A 43 -13.19 7.92 -8.90
CA MET A 43 -12.88 8.17 -7.48
C MET A 43 -13.19 6.97 -6.59
N VAL A 44 -14.31 6.29 -6.83
CA VAL A 44 -14.63 5.01 -6.15
C VAL A 44 -13.55 3.98 -6.45
N THR A 45 -13.08 3.89 -7.70
CA THR A 45 -12.00 2.96 -8.09
C THR A 45 -10.70 3.27 -7.35
N ILE A 46 -10.31 4.54 -7.26
CA ILE A 46 -9.13 4.99 -6.51
C ILE A 46 -9.26 4.67 -5.02
N TRP A 47 -10.45 4.86 -4.45
CA TRP A 47 -10.72 4.55 -3.04
C TRP A 47 -10.61 3.06 -2.74
N ILE A 48 -11.21 2.20 -3.59
CA ILE A 48 -11.09 0.74 -3.47
C ILE A 48 -9.63 0.30 -3.61
N PHE A 49 -8.90 0.88 -4.56
CA PHE A 49 -7.46 0.63 -4.72
C PHE A 49 -6.67 1.00 -3.47
N GLY A 50 -6.94 2.17 -2.85
CA GLY A 50 -6.30 2.58 -1.60
C GLY A 50 -6.57 1.63 -0.44
N ILE A 51 -7.80 1.10 -0.32
CA ILE A 51 -8.15 0.08 0.67
C ILE A 51 -7.36 -1.20 0.41
N GLN A 52 -7.38 -1.72 -0.83
CA GLN A 52 -6.69 -2.95 -1.20
C GLN A 52 -5.18 -2.83 -0.95
N SER A 53 -4.58 -1.73 -1.40
CA SER A 53 -3.16 -1.44 -1.20
C SER A 53 -2.79 -1.40 0.29
N THR A 54 -3.65 -0.85 1.15
CA THR A 54 -3.40 -0.85 2.60
C THR A 54 -3.32 -2.28 3.16
N TYR A 55 -4.25 -3.17 2.76
CA TYR A 55 -4.25 -4.55 3.22
C TYR A 55 -3.08 -5.37 2.66
N THR A 56 -2.74 -5.18 1.38
CA THR A 56 -1.58 -5.85 0.77
C THR A 56 -0.28 -5.40 1.42
N TRP A 57 -0.11 -4.11 1.74
CA TRP A 57 1.08 -3.63 2.44
C TRP A 57 1.22 -4.19 3.87
N VAL A 58 0.12 -4.28 4.63
CA VAL A 58 0.12 -4.95 5.94
C VAL A 58 0.49 -6.42 5.80
N PHE A 59 -0.06 -7.11 4.80
CA PHE A 59 0.27 -8.50 4.51
C PHE A 59 1.76 -8.69 4.15
N ILE A 60 2.32 -7.80 3.31
CA ILE A 60 3.73 -7.84 2.92
C ILE A 60 4.66 -7.60 4.11
N GLU A 61 4.29 -6.70 5.02
CA GLU A 61 5.05 -6.49 6.27
C GLU A 61 5.08 -7.77 7.13
N ALA A 62 3.93 -8.42 7.30
CA ALA A 62 3.83 -9.68 8.03
C ALA A 62 4.64 -10.81 7.35
N LEU A 63 4.55 -10.93 6.02
CA LEU A 63 5.28 -11.91 5.23
C LEU A 63 6.80 -11.67 5.29
N PHE A 64 7.23 -10.41 5.21
CA PHE A 64 8.64 -10.03 5.33
C PHE A 64 9.20 -10.37 6.72
N LEU A 65 8.44 -10.09 7.79
CA LEU A 65 8.83 -10.45 9.15
C LEU A 65 8.91 -11.96 9.32
N HIS A 66 7.89 -12.70 8.86
CA HIS A 66 7.85 -14.16 8.92
C HIS A 66 9.03 -14.80 8.17
N ASN A 67 9.31 -14.34 6.95
CA ASN A 67 10.46 -14.83 6.17
C ASN A 67 11.80 -14.53 6.86
N THR A 68 11.93 -13.36 7.48
CA THR A 68 13.16 -12.97 8.19
C THR A 68 13.37 -13.77 9.48
N VAL A 69 12.31 -14.08 10.22
CA VAL A 69 12.38 -14.76 11.53
C VAL A 69 12.47 -16.29 11.37
N ILE A 70 11.66 -16.89 10.50
CA ILE A 70 11.55 -18.35 10.36
C ILE A 70 12.61 -18.89 9.40
N VAL A 71 12.83 -18.20 8.28
CA VAL A 71 13.79 -18.59 7.27
C VAL A 71 15.07 -17.80 7.53
N HIS A 72 15.72 -18.07 8.66
CA HIS A 72 17.12 -17.68 8.79
C HIS A 72 17.87 -18.40 7.66
N THR A 73 18.54 -17.62 6.80
CA THR A 73 19.42 -18.01 5.68
C THR A 73 18.84 -17.85 4.26
N MET A 74 19.63 -17.21 3.38
CA MET A 74 19.52 -17.17 1.91
C MET A 74 18.42 -16.24 1.34
N SER A 75 18.59 -15.40 0.31
CA SER A 75 19.65 -15.09 -0.64
C SER A 75 19.29 -13.70 -1.25
N ASP A 76 20.28 -12.96 -1.78
CA ASP A 76 20.15 -11.73 -2.60
C ASP A 76 19.05 -10.70 -2.23
N ARG A 77 19.37 -9.84 -1.25
CA ARG A 77 18.47 -8.83 -0.62
C ARG A 77 17.86 -7.77 -1.54
N LYS A 78 18.29 -7.63 -2.80
CA LYS A 78 17.80 -6.56 -3.69
C LYS A 78 16.64 -7.00 -4.58
N ILE A 79 16.74 -8.21 -5.16
CA ILE A 79 15.70 -8.78 -6.03
C ILE A 79 14.45 -9.14 -5.21
N SER A 80 14.64 -9.68 -4.00
CA SER A 80 13.54 -9.99 -3.09
C SER A 80 12.75 -8.75 -2.66
N VAL A 81 13.42 -7.63 -2.33
CA VAL A 81 12.73 -6.39 -1.91
C VAL A 81 11.89 -5.77 -3.04
N LEU A 82 12.37 -5.82 -4.28
CA LEU A 82 11.59 -5.33 -5.42
C LEU A 82 10.34 -6.19 -5.67
N ALA A 83 10.45 -7.52 -5.53
CA ALA A 83 9.29 -8.41 -5.64
C ALA A 83 8.23 -8.12 -4.56
N TYR A 84 8.65 -7.83 -3.32
CA TYR A 84 7.71 -7.40 -2.26
C TYR A 84 7.06 -6.06 -2.56
N ILE A 85 7.76 -5.12 -3.20
CA ILE A 85 7.20 -3.81 -3.60
C ILE A 85 6.18 -3.98 -4.74
N LEU A 86 6.47 -4.83 -5.73
CA LEU A 86 5.55 -5.14 -6.82
C LEU A 86 4.30 -5.91 -6.36
N LEU A 87 4.40 -6.69 -5.29
CA LEU A 87 3.24 -7.37 -4.70
C LEU A 87 2.40 -6.45 -3.80
N GLY A 88 2.99 -5.39 -3.24
CA GLY A 88 2.30 -4.47 -2.34
C GLY A 88 1.44 -3.42 -3.05
N TRP A 89 1.88 -2.94 -4.22
CA TRP A 89 1.14 -2.00 -5.08
C TRP A 89 0.23 -2.72 -6.07
#